data_AF-A0A948M2I7-F1
#
_entry.id   AF-A0A948M2I7-F1
#
_cell.length_a   1.000
_cell.length_b   1.000
_cell.length_c   1.000
_cell.angle_alpha   90.00
_cell.angle_beta   90.00
_cell.angle_gamma   90.00
#
_symmetry.space_group_name_H-M   'P 1'
#
loop_
_entity.id
_entity.type
_entity.pdbx_description
1 polymer ?
#
loop_
_entity_poly.entity_id
_entity_poly.type
_entity_poly.pdbx_seq_one_letter_code
_entity_poly.pdbx_strand_id
1 'polypeptide(L)'
;MSDAPERPARGDPTWVAPALTREEKTRNVGKTSVFFGPPLAILTDGQKNTMEISGKLNRTAERYLEIQRHHGLELTEPERQCIAHICNIGFMSPLEIRELSFEVRMTAFACDGLDKESLAKKLDSVSFADLVVVVESLGF
;
A
#
# COMPACT_ATOMS: atom_id res chain seq x y z
N MET A 1 -30.12 16.58 41.42
CA MET A 1 -29.90 17.07 40.05
C MET A 1 -28.40 17.22 39.90
N SER A 2 -27.78 16.41 39.04
CA SER A 2 -26.32 16.36 38.91
C SER A 2 -25.89 17.26 37.77
N ASP A 3 -25.30 18.41 38.10
CA ASP A 3 -24.58 19.26 37.15
C ASP A 3 -23.25 18.59 36.78
N ALA A 4 -23.27 17.78 35.72
CA ALA A 4 -22.05 17.41 35.03
C ALA A 4 -21.89 18.36 33.84
N PRO A 5 -20.73 19.03 33.67
CA PRO A 5 -20.54 19.93 32.54
C PRO A 5 -20.65 19.15 31.22
N GLU A 6 -21.40 19.72 30.27
CA GLU A 6 -21.55 19.17 28.91
C GLU A 6 -20.16 18.94 28.29
N ARG A 7 -19.92 17.71 27.82
CA ARG A 7 -18.68 17.39 27.12
C ARG A 7 -18.72 18.07 25.75
N PRO A 8 -17.70 18.85 25.38
CA PRO A 8 -17.68 19.54 24.10
C PRO A 8 -17.74 18.54 22.94
N ALA A 9 -18.51 18.90 21.91
CA ALA A 9 -18.62 18.11 20.70
C ALA A 9 -17.26 18.00 20.01
N ARG A 10 -16.96 16.81 19.48
CA ARG A 10 -15.69 16.53 18.80
C ARG A 10 -15.49 17.49 17.62
N GLY A 11 -14.53 18.40 17.73
CA GLY A 11 -14.19 19.38 16.68
C GLY A 11 -14.56 20.85 16.98
N ASP A 12 -14.98 21.18 18.20
CA ASP A 12 -15.22 22.57 18.61
C ASP A 12 -13.92 23.42 18.56
N PRO A 13 -13.83 24.48 17.73
CA PRO A 13 -12.65 25.32 17.60
C PRO A 13 -12.38 26.21 18.82
N THR A 14 -13.34 26.35 19.74
CA THR A 14 -13.19 27.12 20.99
C THR A 14 -12.68 26.28 22.16
N TRP A 15 -12.51 24.96 21.95
CA TRP A 15 -12.06 24.05 22.98
C TRP A 15 -10.56 24.16 23.25
N VAL A 16 -10.21 24.55 24.47
CA VAL A 16 -8.83 24.56 24.97
C VAL A 16 -8.62 23.33 25.85
N ALA A 17 -7.73 22.43 25.42
CA ALA A 17 -7.41 21.23 26.18
C ALA A 17 -6.80 21.60 27.56
N PRO A 18 -7.28 21.05 28.68
CA PRO A 18 -6.64 21.22 29.97
C PRO A 18 -5.20 20.68 29.92
N ALA A 19 -4.28 21.33 30.65
CA ALA A 19 -2.91 20.87 30.76
C ALA A 19 -2.88 19.51 31.50
N LEU A 20 -2.65 18.43 30.74
CA LEU A 20 -2.63 17.07 31.27
C LEU A 20 -1.49 16.88 32.28
N THR A 21 -1.82 16.27 33.42
CA THR A 21 -0.85 15.80 34.41
C THR A 21 0.04 14.69 33.81
N ARG A 22 1.17 14.36 34.48
CA ARG A 22 2.12 13.34 33.98
C ARG A 22 1.46 11.96 33.85
N GLU A 23 0.59 11.59 34.79
CA GLU A 23 -0.18 10.34 34.76
C GLU A 23 -1.28 10.33 33.67
N GLU A 24 -1.86 11.48 33.33
CA GLU A 24 -2.84 11.60 32.24
C GLU A 24 -2.18 11.57 30.86
N LYS A 25 -0.96 12.11 30.75
CA LYS A 25 -0.14 11.93 29.55
C LYS A 25 0.13 10.45 29.29
N THR A 26 0.42 9.64 30.31
CA THR A 26 0.70 8.20 30.16
C THR A 26 -0.54 7.34 29.91
N ARG A 27 -1.72 7.76 30.37
CA ARG A 27 -3.02 7.14 30.00
C ARG A 27 -3.52 7.54 28.60
N ASN A 28 -3.16 8.74 28.14
CA ASN A 28 -3.45 9.22 26.78
C ASN A 28 -2.33 8.90 25.77
N VAL A 29 -1.27 8.18 26.17
CA VAL A 29 -0.45 7.41 25.21
C VAL A 29 -1.28 6.21 24.76
N GLY A 30 -2.40 6.52 24.09
CA GLY A 30 -3.16 5.54 23.33
C GLY A 30 -2.19 4.95 22.32
N LYS A 31 -1.84 3.68 22.54
CA LYS A 31 -1.13 2.78 21.64
C LYS A 31 -1.16 3.31 20.20
N THR A 32 -0.06 3.82 19.67
CA THR A 32 0.08 3.88 18.22
C THR A 32 0.20 2.43 17.76
N SER A 33 -0.92 1.78 17.45
CA SER A 33 -0.99 0.31 17.30
C SER A 33 -0.46 -0.21 15.97
N VAL A 34 0.07 0.65 15.10
CA VAL A 34 0.72 0.26 13.84
C VAL A 34 1.85 1.24 13.57
N PHE A 35 3.07 0.74 13.38
CA PHE A 35 4.18 1.54 12.87
C PHE A 35 3.96 1.74 11.37
N PHE A 36 3.79 3.00 10.95
CA PHE A 36 3.81 3.32 9.53
C PHE A 36 5.27 3.48 9.08
N GLY A 37 5.78 2.50 8.33
CA GLY A 37 7.00 2.71 7.56
C GLY A 37 6.77 3.72 6.41
N PRO A 38 7.83 4.18 5.73
CA PRO A 38 7.68 4.78 4.41
C PRO A 38 7.03 3.74 3.49
N PRO A 39 5.99 4.05 2.67
CA PRO A 39 5.48 5.35 2.21
C PRO A 39 4.38 5.99 3.07
N LEU A 40 3.77 5.23 3.99
CA LEU A 40 2.64 5.72 4.78
C LEU A 40 3.05 6.81 5.77
N ALA A 41 4.25 6.71 6.35
CA ALA A 41 4.83 7.78 7.16
C ALA A 41 4.88 9.12 6.41
N ILE A 42 5.33 9.10 5.15
CA ILE A 42 5.44 10.28 4.28
C ILE A 42 4.04 10.80 3.95
N LEU A 43 3.10 9.92 3.58
CA LEU A 43 1.72 10.29 3.24
C LEU A 43 1.00 11.01 4.40
N THR A 44 1.32 10.61 5.63
CA THR A 44 0.73 11.15 6.86
C THR A 44 1.60 12.20 7.55
N ASP A 45 2.71 12.61 6.95
CA ASP A 45 3.66 13.53 7.59
C ASP A 45 3.00 14.87 7.98
N GLY A 46 3.42 15.41 9.13
CA GLY A 46 2.86 16.62 9.73
C GLY A 46 1.42 16.50 10.25
N GLN A 47 0.75 15.35 10.10
CA GLN A 47 -0.62 15.16 10.58
C GLN A 47 -0.64 14.62 12.01
N LYS A 48 -1.45 15.24 12.87
CA LYS A 48 -1.67 14.78 14.25
C LYS A 48 -3.11 14.32 14.51
N ASN A 49 -4.04 14.65 13.59
CA ASN A 49 -5.43 14.27 13.70
C ASN A 49 -5.66 12.87 13.10
N THR A 50 -6.08 11.92 13.94
CA THR A 50 -6.33 10.54 13.55
C THR A 50 -7.39 10.40 12.46
N MET A 51 -8.41 11.27 12.43
CA MET A 51 -9.46 11.22 11.40
C MET A 51 -8.92 11.63 10.03
N GLU A 52 -8.02 12.62 9.98
CA GLU A 52 -7.38 13.06 8.73
C GLU A 52 -6.43 11.99 8.19
N ILE A 53 -5.65 11.37 9.08
CA ILE A 53 -4.79 10.23 8.76
C ILE A 53 -5.62 9.08 8.18
N SER A 54 -6.68 8.66 8.87
CA SER A 54 -7.57 7.60 8.40
C SER A 54 -8.21 7.93 7.06
N GLY A 55 -8.67 9.17 6.86
CA GLY A 55 -9.23 9.61 5.59
C GLY A 55 -8.21 9.58 4.44
N LYS A 56 -6.94 9.92 4.69
CA LYS A 56 -5.87 9.82 3.68
C LYS A 56 -5.58 8.37 3.31
N LEU A 57 -5.50 7.48 4.30
CA LEU A 57 -5.27 6.05 4.08
C LEU A 57 -6.41 5.45 3.24
N ASN A 58 -7.66 5.70 3.62
CA ASN A 58 -8.84 5.19 2.90
C ASN A 58 -8.86 5.67 1.44
N ARG A 59 -8.69 6.98 1.19
CA ARG A 59 -8.66 7.49 -0.20
C ARG A 59 -7.51 6.92 -1.02
N THR A 60 -6.38 6.62 -0.38
CA THR A 60 -5.24 6.00 -1.06
C THR A 60 -5.57 4.56 -1.43
N ALA A 61 -6.16 3.80 -0.51
CA ALA A 61 -6.63 2.45 -0.77
C ALA A 61 -7.74 2.40 -1.83
N GLU A 62 -8.72 3.30 -1.79
CA GLU A 62 -9.78 3.41 -2.81
C GLU A 62 -9.21 3.61 -4.21
N ARG A 63 -8.27 4.55 -4.36
CA ARG A 63 -7.60 4.82 -5.65
C ARG A 63 -6.76 3.64 -6.11
N TYR A 64 -6.09 2.98 -5.18
CA TYR A 64 -5.29 1.80 -5.46
C TYR A 64 -6.15 0.65 -5.98
N LEU A 65 -7.28 0.35 -5.31
CA LEU A 65 -8.23 -0.66 -5.75
C LEU A 65 -8.88 -0.30 -7.09
N GLU A 66 -9.10 0.99 -7.36
CA GLU A 66 -9.62 1.42 -8.66
C GLU A 66 -8.57 1.22 -9.77
N ILE A 67 -7.28 1.47 -9.50
CA ILE A 67 -6.20 1.13 -10.44
C ILE A 67 -6.22 -0.37 -10.77
N GLN A 68 -6.34 -1.24 -9.77
CA GLN A 68 -6.43 -2.69 -9.99
C GLN A 68 -7.58 -3.14 -10.89
N ARG A 69 -8.66 -2.35 -10.99
CA ARG A 69 -9.82 -2.68 -11.84
C ARG A 69 -9.61 -2.34 -13.32
N HIS A 70 -8.81 -1.32 -13.62
CA HIS A 70 -8.66 -0.78 -14.98
C HIS A 70 -7.30 -1.08 -15.60
N HIS A 71 -6.32 -1.48 -14.78
CA HIS A 71 -4.97 -1.78 -15.21
C HIS A 71 -4.68 -3.28 -15.15
N GLY A 72 -3.60 -3.68 -15.81
CA GLY A 72 -3.12 -5.05 -15.81
C GLY A 72 -2.68 -5.49 -17.20
N LEU A 73 -2.29 -6.76 -17.28
CA LEU A 73 -1.84 -7.39 -18.51
C LEU A 73 -2.40 -8.80 -18.55
N GLU A 74 -3.00 -9.16 -19.68
CA GLU A 74 -3.44 -10.53 -19.93
C GLU A 74 -2.22 -11.44 -20.09
N LEU A 75 -2.11 -12.40 -19.17
CA LEU A 75 -1.03 -13.37 -19.14
C LEU A 75 -1.59 -14.78 -19.31
N THR A 76 -0.85 -15.57 -20.09
CA THR A 76 -1.04 -17.02 -20.17
C THR A 76 -0.58 -17.69 -18.88
N GLU A 77 -1.01 -18.93 -18.65
CA GLU A 77 -0.63 -19.67 -17.45
C GLU A 77 0.90 -19.88 -17.31
N PRO A 78 1.67 -20.26 -18.36
CA PRO A 78 3.13 -20.33 -18.28
C PRO A 78 3.78 -18.99 -17.88
N GLU A 79 3.24 -17.88 -18.37
CA GLU A 79 3.75 -16.54 -18.05
C GLU A 79 3.47 -16.16 -16.60
N ARG A 80 2.27 -16.47 -16.07
CA ARG A 80 1.92 -16.27 -14.66
C ARG A 80 2.85 -17.05 -13.74
N GLN A 81 3.15 -18.31 -14.08
CA GLN A 81 4.08 -19.14 -13.32
C GLN A 81 5.50 -18.57 -13.32
N CYS A 82 5.97 -18.07 -14.46
CA CYS A 82 7.29 -17.43 -14.56
C CYS A 82 7.39 -16.20 -13.65
N ILE A 83 6.38 -15.33 -13.66
CA ILE A 83 6.37 -14.12 -12.82
C ILE A 83 6.23 -14.49 -11.35
N ALA A 84 5.33 -15.41 -10.99
CA ALA A 84 5.17 -15.87 -9.62
C ALA A 84 6.47 -16.48 -9.07
N HIS A 85 7.24 -17.19 -9.90
CA HIS A 85 8.55 -17.71 -9.53
C HIS A 85 9.54 -16.58 -9.18
N ILE A 86 9.55 -15.48 -9.94
CA ILE A 86 10.37 -14.29 -9.69
C ILE A 86 9.92 -13.59 -8.40
N CYS A 87 8.61 -13.43 -8.20
CA CYS A 87 8.05 -12.74 -7.03
C CYS A 87 8.22 -13.50 -5.70
N ASN A 88 8.53 -14.81 -5.74
CA ASN A 88 8.52 -15.68 -4.56
C ASN A 88 9.58 -15.34 -3.47
N ILE A 89 10.32 -14.25 -3.63
CA ILE A 89 11.31 -13.74 -2.67
C ILE A 89 10.67 -12.76 -1.64
N GLY A 90 9.39 -12.41 -1.78
CA GLY A 90 8.65 -11.59 -0.81
C GLY A 90 7.97 -10.39 -1.47
N PHE A 91 7.84 -9.29 -0.73
CA PHE A 91 7.28 -8.04 -1.27
C PHE A 91 8.24 -7.43 -2.30
N MET A 92 7.79 -7.24 -3.53
CA MET A 92 8.56 -6.54 -4.56
C MET A 92 8.53 -5.03 -4.33
N SER A 93 9.70 -4.42 -4.29
CA SER A 93 9.86 -2.98 -4.32
C SER A 93 9.44 -2.40 -5.68
N PRO A 94 9.08 -1.10 -5.74
CA PRO A 94 8.77 -0.44 -7.01
C PRO A 94 9.89 -0.50 -8.06
N LEU A 95 11.15 -0.67 -7.66
CA LEU A 95 12.27 -0.84 -8.58
C LEU A 95 12.23 -2.24 -9.20
N GLU A 96 12.11 -3.28 -8.38
CA GLU A 96 12.04 -4.66 -8.85
C GLU A 96 10.83 -4.86 -9.78
N ILE A 97 9.69 -4.22 -9.51
CA ILE A 97 8.52 -4.26 -10.40
C ILE A 97 8.83 -3.65 -11.78
N ARG A 98 9.61 -2.56 -11.84
CA ARG A 98 10.02 -1.96 -13.12
C ARG A 98 10.98 -2.85 -13.90
N GLU A 99 11.74 -3.67 -13.20
CA GLU A 99 12.77 -4.54 -13.77
C GLU A 99 12.25 -5.95 -14.07
N LEU A 100 10.94 -6.21 -13.91
CA LEU A 100 10.33 -7.52 -14.17
C LEU A 100 10.67 -8.11 -15.54
N SER A 101 10.70 -7.30 -16.60
CA SER A 101 11.07 -7.78 -17.94
C SER A 101 12.52 -8.26 -18.01
N PHE A 102 13.43 -7.62 -17.26
CA PHE A 102 14.81 -8.03 -17.12
C PHE A 102 14.92 -9.32 -16.30
N GLU A 103 14.22 -9.40 -15.16
CA GLU A 103 14.17 -10.61 -14.33
C GLU A 103 13.62 -11.82 -15.09
N VAL A 104 12.60 -11.64 -15.93
CA VAL A 104 12.08 -12.69 -16.84
C VAL A 104 13.14 -13.18 -17.82
N ARG A 105 13.98 -12.29 -18.36
CA ARG A 105 15.07 -12.70 -19.27
C ARG A 105 16.17 -13.46 -18.53
N MET A 106 16.45 -13.07 -17.29
CA MET A 106 17.57 -13.60 -16.50
C MET A 106 17.25 -14.88 -15.73
N THR A 107 15.97 -15.12 -15.40
CA THR A 107 15.60 -16.28 -14.61
C THR A 107 15.89 -17.60 -15.33
N ALA A 108 16.36 -18.58 -14.56
CA ALA A 108 16.54 -19.96 -15.02
C ALA A 108 15.20 -20.71 -15.18
N PHE A 109 14.07 -20.12 -14.74
CA PHE A 109 12.76 -20.72 -14.88
C PHE A 109 12.43 -21.04 -16.34
N ALA A 110 11.83 -22.22 -16.54
CA ALA A 110 11.36 -22.71 -17.82
C ALA A 110 10.21 -23.68 -17.59
N CYS A 111 9.20 -23.63 -18.44
CA CYS A 111 8.11 -24.60 -18.51
C CYS A 111 7.55 -24.67 -19.93
N ASP A 112 6.77 -25.70 -20.22
CA ASP A 112 6.18 -25.90 -21.54
C ASP A 112 5.24 -24.74 -21.91
N GLY A 113 5.42 -24.19 -23.11
CA GLY A 113 4.62 -23.08 -23.63
C GLY A 113 5.07 -21.69 -23.16
N LEU A 114 6.13 -21.57 -22.36
CA LEU A 114 6.70 -20.27 -21.97
C LEU A 114 7.65 -19.74 -23.06
N ASP A 115 7.34 -18.56 -23.60
CA ASP A 115 8.27 -17.75 -24.40
C ASP A 115 8.71 -16.53 -23.59
N LYS A 116 9.93 -16.58 -23.04
CA LYS A 116 10.49 -15.53 -22.17
C LYS A 116 10.73 -14.22 -22.91
N GLU A 117 11.10 -14.27 -24.19
CA GLU A 117 11.34 -13.05 -24.98
C GLU A 117 10.02 -12.36 -25.34
N SER A 118 8.99 -13.13 -25.67
CA SER A 118 7.64 -12.60 -25.87
C SER A 118 7.09 -11.97 -24.59
N LEU A 119 7.18 -12.68 -23.46
CA LEU A 119 6.74 -12.17 -22.16
C LEU A 119 7.48 -10.88 -21.78
N ALA A 120 8.82 -10.86 -21.89
CA ALA A 120 9.60 -9.68 -21.55
C ALA A 120 9.23 -8.46 -22.41
N LYS A 121 8.97 -8.65 -23.71
CA LYS A 121 8.48 -7.57 -24.58
C LYS A 121 7.11 -7.06 -24.19
N LYS A 122 6.18 -7.94 -23.78
CA LYS A 122 4.87 -7.51 -23.26
C LYS A 122 5.06 -6.63 -22.02
N LEU A 123 5.88 -7.08 -21.07
CA LEU A 123 6.17 -6.34 -19.84
C LEU A 123 6.83 -4.98 -20.10
N ASP A 124 7.73 -4.88 -21.08
CA ASP A 124 8.36 -3.60 -21.47
C ASP A 124 7.39 -2.61 -22.13
N SER A 125 6.26 -3.10 -22.67
CA SER A 125 5.30 -2.30 -23.43
C SER A 125 4.16 -1.70 -22.60
N VAL A 126 3.99 -2.17 -21.36
CA VAL A 126 2.88 -1.75 -20.49
C VAL A 126 3.31 -0.67 -19.51
N SER A 127 2.35 0.00 -18.89
CA SER A 127 2.64 1.03 -17.91
C SER A 127 3.10 0.40 -16.58
N PHE A 128 3.76 1.20 -15.74
CA PHE A 128 4.10 0.77 -14.39
C PHE A 128 2.86 0.38 -13.56
N ALA A 129 1.71 1.03 -13.79
CA ALA A 129 0.47 0.66 -13.11
C ALA A 129 0.02 -0.75 -13.50
N ASP A 130 0.14 -1.11 -14.77
CA ASP A 130 -0.18 -2.46 -15.25
C ASP A 130 0.75 -3.51 -14.64
N LEU A 131 2.05 -3.21 -14.52
CA LEU A 131 3.02 -4.09 -13.87
C LEU A 131 2.69 -4.32 -12.38
N VAL A 132 2.32 -3.27 -11.66
CA VAL A 132 1.87 -3.38 -10.26
C VAL A 132 0.66 -4.32 -10.18
N VAL A 133 -0.34 -4.13 -11.04
CA VAL A 133 -1.54 -5.00 -11.04
C VAL A 133 -1.21 -6.44 -11.39
N VAL A 134 -0.27 -6.69 -12.30
CA VAL A 134 0.21 -8.05 -12.60
C VAL A 134 0.73 -8.74 -11.33
N VAL A 135 1.65 -8.09 -10.60
CA VAL A 135 2.24 -8.64 -9.37
C VAL A 135 1.17 -8.91 -8.32
N GLU A 136 0.28 -7.96 -8.12
CA GLU A 136 -0.77 -8.03 -7.10
C GLU A 136 -1.84 -9.08 -7.44
N SER A 137 -2.13 -9.28 -8.72
CA SER A 137 -3.01 -10.36 -9.19
C SER A 137 -2.46 -11.76 -8.91
N LEU A 138 -1.14 -11.88 -8.70
CA LEU A 138 -0.46 -13.12 -8.32
C LEU A 138 -0.33 -13.28 -6.79
N GLY A 139 -0.78 -12.28 -6.01
CA GLY A 139 -0.81 -12.33 -4.55
C GLY A 139 0.45 -11.82 -3.84
N PHE A 140 1.26 -10.99 -4.50
CA PHE A 140 2.50 -10.41 -3.97
C PHE A 140 2.41 -8.89 -3.79
#